data_AF-A0A7J8D6N7-F1
#
_entry.id   AF-A0A7J8D6N7-F1
#
_cell.length_a   1.000
_cell.length_b   1.000
_cell.length_c   1.000
_cell.angle_alpha   90.00
_cell.angle_beta   90.00
_cell.angle_gamma   90.00
#
_symmetry.space_group_name_H-M   'P 1'
#
loop_
_entity.id
_entity.type
_entity.pdbx_description
1 polymer ?
#
loop_
_entity_poly.entity_id
_entity_poly.type
_entity_poly.pdbx_seq_one_letter_code
_entity_poly.pdbx_strand_id
1 'polypeptide(L)'
;MCRRGRFRSLAGPCVTADRCECWRHGRPYPPGSEWQEACASCRCLGGRTVCTQHCPPLACAQGEVIVQEPGSCCPSCHRETLAEQSAPCQRLTELRNLTKGPCYLDQVAVSYCSGHCPSSTNVMPEEPYLLSQCDCCSYRLDSESPVRVLHLRCPGGRMEPVVLPVIHSCQCSACQGGDFSKR
;
A
#
# COMPACT_ATOMS: atom_id res chain seq x y z
N MET A 1 -27.29 41.60 -0.03
CA MET A 1 -27.70 40.33 0.62
C MET A 1 -29.06 39.90 0.07
N CYS A 2 -29.25 38.62 -0.27
CA CYS A 2 -30.55 38.16 -0.78
C CYS A 2 -31.58 38.01 0.34
N ARG A 3 -32.86 38.19 0.00
CA ARG A 3 -33.99 37.95 0.92
C ARG A 3 -34.06 36.46 1.29
N ARG A 4 -34.66 36.15 2.45
CA ARG A 4 -34.85 34.76 2.93
C ARG A 4 -35.53 33.90 1.86
N GLY A 5 -34.96 32.73 1.56
CA GLY A 5 -35.43 31.82 0.50
C GLY A 5 -34.94 32.15 -0.91
N ARG A 6 -34.10 33.17 -1.09
CA ARG A 6 -33.43 33.48 -2.35
C ARG A 6 -31.91 33.40 -2.22
N PHE A 7 -31.26 33.02 -3.30
CA PHE A 7 -29.84 32.77 -3.40
C PHE A 7 -29.25 33.58 -4.55
N ARG A 8 -28.00 33.99 -4.43
CA ARG A 8 -27.33 34.77 -5.48
C ARG A 8 -26.89 33.82 -6.60
N SER A 9 -27.33 34.06 -7.83
CA SER A 9 -26.88 33.30 -9.02
C SER A 9 -25.50 33.77 -9.49
N LEU A 10 -24.88 33.04 -10.41
CA LEU A 10 -23.61 33.45 -11.04
C LEU A 10 -23.76 34.77 -11.81
N ALA A 11 -24.92 34.96 -12.46
CA ALA A 11 -25.22 36.22 -13.16
C ALA A 11 -25.35 37.43 -12.20
N GLY A 12 -25.46 37.20 -10.89
CA GLY A 12 -25.52 38.24 -9.85
C GLY A 12 -26.89 38.46 -9.18
N PRO A 13 -28.05 38.28 -9.85
CA PRO A 13 -29.38 38.42 -9.23
C PRO A 13 -29.69 37.40 -8.13
N CYS A 14 -30.66 37.75 -7.27
CA CYS A 14 -31.21 36.85 -6.25
C CYS A 14 -32.38 36.03 -6.80
N VAL A 15 -32.15 34.73 -7.00
CA VAL A 15 -33.09 33.76 -7.59
C VAL A 15 -33.59 32.76 -6.55
N THR A 16 -34.63 32.00 -6.89
CA THR A 16 -35.12 30.86 -6.10
C THR A 16 -34.23 29.63 -6.33
N ALA A 17 -34.28 28.64 -5.44
CA ALA A 17 -33.37 27.48 -5.50
C ALA A 17 -33.46 26.69 -6.82
N ASP A 18 -34.65 26.56 -7.40
CA ASP A 18 -34.90 25.92 -8.71
C ASP A 18 -34.24 26.63 -9.89
N ARG A 19 -33.83 27.89 -9.70
CA ARG A 19 -33.15 28.73 -10.70
C ARG A 19 -31.68 28.97 -10.36
N CYS A 20 -31.13 28.27 -9.36
CA CYS A 20 -29.70 28.30 -9.07
C CYS A 20 -28.94 27.33 -9.97
N GLU A 21 -27.77 27.79 -10.41
CA GLU A 21 -26.80 26.97 -11.12
C GLU A 21 -26.22 25.89 -10.18
N CYS A 22 -25.88 24.73 -10.75
CA CYS A 22 -25.21 23.66 -10.02
C CYS A 22 -23.71 23.68 -10.30
N TRP A 23 -22.90 23.26 -9.32
CA TRP A 23 -21.44 23.14 -9.48
C TRP A 23 -21.03 21.67 -9.50
N ARG A 24 -20.25 21.28 -10.51
CA ARG A 24 -19.70 19.92 -10.64
C ARG A 24 -18.31 19.98 -11.26
N HIS A 25 -17.31 19.40 -10.57
CA HIS A 25 -15.89 19.47 -10.96
C HIS A 25 -15.41 20.87 -11.38
N GLY A 26 -15.82 21.89 -10.63
CA GLY A 26 -15.45 23.29 -10.90
C GLY A 26 -16.16 23.94 -12.09
N ARG A 27 -17.12 23.26 -12.74
CA ARG A 27 -17.91 23.80 -13.85
C ARG A 27 -19.34 24.12 -13.40
N PRO A 28 -19.89 25.29 -13.78
CA PRO A 28 -21.28 25.64 -13.52
C PRO A 28 -22.22 25.05 -14.58
N TYR A 29 -23.36 24.54 -14.14
CA TYR A 29 -24.42 23.97 -14.97
C TYR A 29 -25.72 24.75 -14.78
N PRO A 30 -26.42 25.13 -15.87
CA PRO A 30 -27.68 25.85 -15.76
C PRO A 30 -28.75 25.08 -14.99
N PRO A 31 -29.71 25.78 -14.36
CA PRO A 31 -30.82 25.13 -13.69
C PRO A 31 -31.62 24.26 -14.66
N GLY A 32 -31.92 23.02 -14.28
CA GLY A 32 -32.65 22.07 -15.11
C GLY A 32 -31.82 21.40 -16.23
N SER A 33 -30.54 21.75 -16.41
CA SER A 33 -29.71 21.11 -17.43
C SER A 33 -29.45 19.64 -17.11
N GLU A 34 -29.41 18.80 -18.14
CA GLU A 34 -29.02 17.39 -18.07
C GLU A 34 -27.73 17.17 -18.87
N TRP A 35 -26.83 16.35 -18.35
CA TRP A 35 -25.57 16.00 -19.01
C TRP A 35 -25.14 14.57 -18.68
N GLN A 36 -24.31 14.00 -19.56
CA GLN A 36 -23.65 12.72 -19.30
C GLN A 36 -22.25 12.96 -18.74
N GLU A 37 -21.89 12.20 -17.71
CA GLU A 37 -20.58 12.21 -17.07
C GLU A 37 -20.10 10.77 -16.94
N ALA A 38 -19.21 10.36 -17.84
CA ALA A 38 -18.72 8.99 -17.96
C ALA A 38 -19.87 7.97 -18.03
N CYS A 39 -20.12 7.25 -16.94
CA CYS A 39 -21.17 6.24 -16.80
C CYS A 39 -22.45 6.77 -16.13
N ALA A 40 -22.54 8.06 -15.79
CA ALA A 40 -23.67 8.63 -15.08
C ALA A 40 -24.45 9.65 -15.92
N SER A 41 -25.76 9.71 -15.72
CA SER A 41 -26.61 10.79 -16.21
C SER A 41 -26.88 11.76 -15.06
N CYS A 42 -26.50 13.02 -15.22
CA CYS A 42 -26.60 14.05 -14.20
C CYS A 42 -27.61 15.13 -14.57
N ARG A 43 -28.27 15.69 -13.56
CA ARG A 43 -29.20 16.81 -13.70
C ARG A 43 -29.00 17.85 -12.63
N CYS A 44 -29.14 19.12 -13.01
CA CYS A 44 -29.19 20.23 -12.06
C CYS A 44 -30.61 20.42 -11.54
N LEU A 45 -30.85 20.09 -10.26
CA LEU A 45 -32.14 20.22 -9.60
C LEU A 45 -32.01 21.08 -8.35
N GLY A 46 -32.64 22.25 -8.34
CA GLY A 46 -32.67 23.10 -7.14
C GLY A 46 -31.29 23.59 -6.67
N GLY A 47 -30.37 23.86 -7.61
CA GLY A 47 -28.98 24.22 -7.30
C GLY A 47 -28.11 23.05 -6.81
N ARG A 48 -28.61 21.80 -6.87
CA ARG A 48 -27.85 20.58 -6.57
C ARG A 48 -27.70 19.71 -7.80
N THR A 49 -26.50 19.18 -7.98
CA THR A 49 -26.22 18.14 -8.98
C THR A 49 -26.72 16.79 -8.47
N VAL A 50 -27.61 16.15 -9.21
CA VAL A 50 -28.11 14.79 -8.93
C VAL A 50 -27.68 13.90 -10.09
N CYS A 51 -26.91 12.85 -9.82
CA CYS A 51 -26.41 11.92 -10.84
C CYS A 51 -26.92 10.50 -10.59
N THR A 52 -27.33 9.84 -11.65
CA THR A 52 -27.72 8.42 -11.67
C THR A 52 -26.66 7.65 -12.43
N GLN A 53 -25.99 6.70 -11.78
CA GLN A 53 -24.98 5.86 -12.41
C GLN A 53 -25.64 4.75 -13.24
N HIS A 54 -25.03 4.44 -14.37
CA HIS A 54 -25.40 3.41 -15.31
C HIS A 54 -24.20 2.50 -15.55
N CYS A 55 -23.97 1.58 -14.61
CA CYS A 55 -22.97 0.54 -14.78
C CYS A 55 -23.63 -0.75 -15.30
N PRO A 56 -23.01 -1.44 -16.26
CA PRO A 56 -23.48 -2.74 -16.68
C PRO A 56 -23.44 -3.73 -15.50
N PRO A 57 -24.35 -4.72 -15.44
CA PRO A 57 -24.23 -5.82 -14.48
C PRO A 57 -22.88 -6.51 -14.67
N LEU A 58 -22.13 -6.63 -13.58
CA LEU A 58 -20.81 -7.24 -13.58
C LEU A 58 -20.84 -8.54 -12.79
N ALA A 59 -20.44 -9.64 -13.43
CA ALA A 59 -20.20 -10.93 -12.81
C ALA A 59 -18.76 -11.34 -13.11
N CYS A 60 -17.94 -11.46 -12.08
CA CYS A 60 -16.54 -11.83 -12.22
C CYS A 60 -16.35 -13.35 -12.29
N ALA A 61 -15.31 -13.79 -13.00
CA ALA A 61 -14.98 -15.21 -13.07
C ALA A 61 -14.45 -15.72 -11.71
N GLN A 62 -14.39 -17.04 -11.54
CA GLN A 62 -13.80 -17.65 -10.35
C GLN A 62 -12.35 -17.15 -10.16
N GLY A 63 -12.04 -16.53 -9.01
CA GLY A 63 -10.72 -15.98 -8.70
C GLY A 63 -10.50 -14.53 -9.14
N GLU A 64 -11.55 -13.84 -9.57
CA GLU A 64 -11.56 -12.40 -9.79
C GLU A 64 -12.39 -11.70 -8.71
N VAL A 65 -11.98 -10.50 -8.31
CA VAL A 65 -12.69 -9.65 -7.35
C VAL A 65 -13.18 -8.38 -8.03
N ILE A 66 -14.36 -7.90 -7.62
CA ILE A 66 -14.91 -6.62 -8.08
C ILE A 66 -14.15 -5.50 -7.36
N VAL A 67 -13.48 -4.64 -8.12
CA VAL A 67 -12.71 -3.50 -7.60
C VAL A 67 -13.26 -2.20 -8.18
N GLN A 68 -13.43 -1.19 -7.33
CA GLN A 68 -13.72 0.18 -7.74
C GLN A 68 -12.48 1.04 -7.46
N GLU A 69 -11.75 1.40 -8.52
CA GLU A 69 -10.59 2.27 -8.40
C GLU A 69 -10.98 3.71 -8.00
N PRO A 70 -10.14 4.43 -7.23
CA PRO A 70 -10.39 5.83 -6.90
C PRO A 70 -10.54 6.68 -8.16
N GLY A 71 -11.72 7.30 -8.33
CA GLY A 71 -12.04 8.12 -9.50
C GLY A 71 -12.55 7.34 -10.71
N SER A 72 -12.63 6.01 -10.66
CA SER A 72 -13.32 5.24 -11.71
C SER A 72 -14.84 5.40 -11.59
N CYS A 73 -15.54 5.33 -12.72
CA CYS A 73 -17.00 5.49 -12.75
C CYS A 73 -17.74 4.18 -12.43
N CYS A 74 -17.24 3.05 -12.94
CA CYS A 74 -17.82 1.73 -12.72
C CYS A 74 -16.77 0.77 -12.16
N PRO A 75 -17.22 -0.29 -11.45
CA PRO A 75 -16.31 -1.29 -10.94
C PRO A 75 -15.85 -2.22 -12.08
N SER A 76 -14.68 -2.82 -11.92
CA SER A 76 -14.08 -3.79 -12.84
C SER A 76 -13.69 -5.07 -12.11
N CYS A 77 -13.68 -6.19 -12.83
CA CYS A 77 -13.11 -7.43 -12.31
C CYS A 77 -11.60 -7.34 -12.39
N HIS A 78 -10.93 -7.50 -11.26
CA HIS A 78 -9.50 -7.70 -11.20
C HIS A 78 -9.25 -9.15 -10.85
N ARG A 79 -8.51 -9.83 -11.72
CA ARG A 79 -7.84 -11.04 -11.33
C ARG A 79 -6.75 -10.63 -10.36
N GLU A 80 -6.75 -11.19 -9.17
CA GLU A 80 -5.51 -11.23 -8.39
C GLU A 80 -4.51 -11.91 -9.31
N THR A 81 -3.61 -11.12 -9.90
CA THR A 81 -2.44 -11.67 -10.55
C THR A 81 -1.73 -12.41 -9.44
N LEU A 82 -1.93 -13.73 -9.38
CA LEU A 82 -1.12 -14.65 -8.60
C LEU A 82 0.31 -14.20 -8.83
N ALA A 83 0.86 -13.56 -7.79
CA ALA A 83 2.07 -12.79 -7.82
C ALA A 83 3.10 -13.57 -8.64
N GLU A 84 3.45 -13.05 -9.81
CA GLU A 84 4.42 -13.72 -10.66
C GLU A 84 5.77 -13.62 -9.93
N GLN A 85 6.04 -14.68 -9.17
CA GLN A 85 7.32 -15.07 -8.58
C GLN A 85 7.80 -14.24 -7.40
N SER A 86 6.91 -13.95 -6.47
CA SER A 86 7.32 -13.58 -5.12
C SER A 86 7.82 -14.85 -4.42
N ALA A 87 9.12 -15.16 -4.49
CA ALA A 87 9.67 -16.37 -3.86
C ALA A 87 9.29 -16.40 -2.37
N PRO A 88 8.85 -17.57 -1.83
CA PRO A 88 8.47 -17.67 -0.43
C PRO A 88 9.68 -17.38 0.47
N CYS A 89 9.43 -17.00 1.73
CA CYS A 89 10.49 -16.79 2.71
C CYS A 89 11.42 -18.01 2.80
N GLN A 90 12.69 -17.81 2.44
CA GLN A 90 13.67 -18.87 2.35
C GLN A 90 15.06 -18.42 2.79
N ARG A 91 15.89 -19.40 3.17
CA ARG A 91 17.28 -19.18 3.53
C ARG A 91 18.14 -19.13 2.29
N LEU A 92 18.81 -18.00 2.08
CA LEU A 92 19.77 -17.77 1.02
C LEU A 92 21.17 -17.66 1.60
N THR A 93 22.18 -17.93 0.78
CA THR A 93 23.59 -17.78 1.14
C THR A 93 24.34 -17.13 -0.01
N GLU A 94 25.09 -16.07 0.30
CA GLU A 94 25.91 -15.34 -0.66
C GLU A 94 27.36 -15.24 -0.18
N LEU A 95 28.31 -15.19 -1.12
CA LEU A 95 29.71 -14.88 -0.80
C LEU A 95 29.88 -13.38 -0.70
N ARG A 96 30.34 -12.90 0.45
CA ARG A 96 30.55 -11.48 0.74
C ARG A 96 31.95 -11.23 1.29
N ASN A 97 32.46 -10.03 1.03
CA ASN A 97 33.71 -9.55 1.62
C ASN A 97 33.34 -8.74 2.86
N LEU A 98 33.89 -9.12 4.01
CA LEU A 98 33.61 -8.47 5.29
C LEU A 98 34.74 -7.54 5.65
N THR A 99 34.39 -6.35 6.12
CA THR A 99 35.35 -5.34 6.56
C THR A 99 34.98 -4.78 7.93
N LYS A 100 36.00 -4.45 8.72
CA LYS A 100 35.87 -3.74 9.99
C LYS A 100 37.07 -2.81 10.14
N GLY A 101 36.85 -1.52 9.89
CA GLY A 101 37.95 -0.56 9.75
C GLY A 101 38.93 -1.00 8.64
N PRO A 102 40.24 -1.09 8.90
CA PRO A 102 41.23 -1.53 7.91
C PRO A 102 41.35 -3.06 7.77
N CYS A 103 40.58 -3.82 8.54
CA CYS A 103 40.63 -5.28 8.54
C CYS A 103 39.65 -5.86 7.52
N TYR A 104 40.00 -6.95 6.85
CA TYR A 104 39.17 -7.56 5.81
C TYR A 104 39.22 -9.10 5.83
N LEU A 105 38.18 -9.71 5.26
CA LEU A 105 38.11 -11.14 4.96
C LEU A 105 37.21 -11.36 3.74
N ASP A 106 37.75 -11.99 2.68
CA ASP A 106 37.05 -12.19 1.42
C ASP A 106 36.34 -13.54 1.34
N GLN A 107 35.36 -13.64 0.45
CA GLN A 107 34.64 -14.89 0.14
C GLN A 107 33.99 -15.56 1.37
N VAL A 108 33.44 -14.77 2.28
CA VAL A 108 32.71 -15.28 3.44
C VAL A 108 31.29 -15.66 3.03
N ALA A 109 30.91 -16.92 3.20
CA ALA A 109 29.55 -17.39 2.94
C ALA A 109 28.57 -16.86 4.01
N VAL A 110 27.79 -15.83 3.71
CA VAL A 110 26.83 -15.21 4.63
C VAL A 110 25.42 -15.72 4.30
N SER A 111 24.77 -16.35 5.28
CA SER A 111 23.37 -16.75 5.16
C SER A 111 22.43 -15.67 5.67
N TYR A 112 21.29 -15.51 5.01
CA TYR A 112 20.23 -14.55 5.36
C TYR A 112 18.85 -15.10 4.94
N CYS A 113 17.80 -14.52 5.49
CA CYS A 113 16.42 -14.85 5.12
C CYS A 113 15.90 -13.79 4.15
N SER A 114 15.28 -14.23 3.06
CA SER A 114 14.65 -13.35 2.08
C SER A 114 13.48 -14.05 1.42
N GLY A 115 12.50 -13.27 1.01
CA GLY A 115 11.28 -13.74 0.35
C GLY A 115 10.05 -13.07 0.93
N HIS A 116 8.91 -13.56 0.49
CA HIS A 116 7.62 -12.97 0.77
C HIS A 116 6.92 -13.69 1.90
N CYS A 117 6.22 -12.90 2.73
CA CYS A 117 5.38 -13.37 3.81
C CYS A 117 3.98 -12.77 3.68
N PRO A 118 2.95 -13.46 4.21
CA PRO A 118 1.59 -12.96 4.16
C PRO A 118 1.47 -11.60 4.84
N SER A 119 0.74 -10.70 4.20
CA SER A 119 0.28 -9.46 4.82
C SER A 119 -1.15 -9.19 4.36
N SER A 120 -1.97 -8.64 5.24
CA SER A 120 -3.34 -8.28 4.95
C SER A 120 -3.74 -7.05 5.72
N THR A 121 -4.70 -6.30 5.19
CA THR A 121 -5.36 -5.21 5.92
C THR A 121 -6.86 -5.44 5.87
N ASN A 122 -7.47 -5.49 7.04
CA ASN A 122 -8.90 -5.73 7.20
C ASN A 122 -9.60 -4.41 7.50
N VAL A 123 -10.72 -4.15 6.83
CA VAL A 123 -11.59 -3.00 7.10
C VAL A 123 -12.69 -3.43 8.09
N MET A 124 -12.83 -2.71 9.20
CA MET A 124 -13.78 -3.00 10.27
C MET A 124 -14.84 -1.88 10.39
N PRO A 125 -16.07 -2.18 10.81
CA PRO A 125 -17.13 -1.18 10.96
C PRO A 125 -16.96 -0.29 12.21
N GLU A 126 -16.11 -0.69 13.15
CA GLU A 126 -15.81 0.04 14.38
C GLU A 126 -14.31 0.38 14.45
N GLU A 127 -13.96 1.40 15.24
CA GLU A 127 -12.57 1.85 15.45
C GLU A 127 -11.68 0.68 15.91
N PRO A 128 -10.48 0.47 15.32
CA PRO A 128 -9.68 1.38 14.48
C PRO A 128 -10.06 1.45 12.99
N TYR A 129 -11.14 0.81 12.54
CA TYR A 129 -11.61 0.71 11.14
C TYR A 129 -10.67 0.01 10.16
N LEU A 130 -9.37 -0.05 10.46
CA LEU A 130 -8.34 -0.73 9.70
C LEU A 130 -7.47 -1.52 10.66
N LEU A 131 -7.25 -2.79 10.34
CA LEU A 131 -6.33 -3.66 11.07
C LEU A 131 -5.36 -4.31 10.08
N SER A 132 -4.09 -3.88 10.13
CA SER A 132 -3.01 -4.48 9.34
C SER A 132 -2.33 -5.61 10.12
N GLN A 133 -2.28 -6.79 9.50
CA GLN A 133 -1.54 -7.95 10.00
C GLN A 133 -0.42 -8.25 9.00
N CYS A 134 0.83 -8.10 9.45
CA CYS A 134 2.00 -8.23 8.60
C CYS A 134 2.99 -9.24 9.20
N ASP A 135 3.35 -10.24 8.41
CA ASP A 135 4.49 -11.11 8.70
C ASP A 135 5.71 -10.70 7.87
N CYS A 136 6.88 -10.87 8.49
CA CYS A 136 8.19 -10.59 7.90
C CYS A 136 9.02 -11.87 7.85
N CYS A 137 9.80 -12.02 6.77
CA CYS A 137 10.72 -13.15 6.61
C CYS A 137 11.88 -13.03 7.61
N SER A 138 11.81 -13.83 8.67
CA SER A 138 12.69 -13.73 9.83
C SER A 138 13.52 -15.00 10.00
N TYR A 139 14.72 -14.87 10.58
CA TYR A 139 15.61 -16.00 10.83
C TYR A 139 15.38 -16.63 12.20
N ARG A 140 15.68 -17.92 12.29
CA ARG A 140 15.85 -18.67 13.53
C ARG A 140 17.31 -19.09 13.64
N LEU A 141 17.94 -18.77 14.76
CA LEU A 141 19.31 -19.15 15.03
C LEU A 141 19.41 -20.64 15.36
N ASP A 142 20.56 -21.22 15.07
CA ASP A 142 20.93 -22.55 15.54
C ASP A 142 20.92 -22.59 17.08
N SER A 143 20.38 -23.67 17.66
CA SER A 143 20.16 -23.76 19.11
C SER A 143 21.43 -24.03 19.90
N GLU A 144 22.38 -24.77 19.31
CA GLU A 144 23.64 -25.14 19.97
C GLU A 144 24.74 -24.12 19.68
N SER A 145 24.73 -23.56 18.47
CA SER A 145 25.78 -22.70 17.92
C SER A 145 25.19 -21.47 17.22
N PRO A 146 24.49 -20.57 17.94
CA PRO A 146 23.72 -19.47 17.35
C PRO A 146 24.58 -18.46 16.58
N VAL A 147 25.88 -18.44 16.85
CA VAL A 147 26.85 -17.56 16.21
C VAL A 147 28.13 -18.30 15.88
N ARG A 148 28.81 -17.84 14.85
CA ARG A 148 30.19 -18.25 14.52
C ARG A 148 31.10 -17.02 14.51
N VAL A 149 32.31 -17.22 15.01
CA VAL A 149 33.33 -16.16 15.08
C VAL A 149 34.30 -16.32 13.93
N LEU A 150 34.49 -15.24 13.17
CA LEU A 150 35.50 -15.15 12.11
C LEU A 150 36.55 -14.13 12.52
N HIS A 151 37.77 -14.29 11.99
CA HIS A 151 38.89 -13.42 12.30
C HIS A 151 39.34 -12.70 11.03
N LEU A 152 39.10 -11.39 10.97
CA LEU A 152 39.52 -10.53 9.88
C LEU A 152 41.02 -10.26 9.99
N ARG A 153 41.68 -10.15 8.84
CA ARG A 153 43.10 -9.86 8.75
C ARG A 153 43.29 -8.36 8.66
N CYS A 154 44.12 -7.80 9.53
CA CYS A 154 44.42 -6.37 9.54
C CYS A 154 45.87 -6.10 9.13
N PRO A 155 46.18 -4.87 8.71
CA PRO A 155 47.56 -4.42 8.55
C PRO A 155 48.35 -4.61 9.85
N GLY A 156 49.56 -5.17 9.79
CA GLY A 156 50.40 -5.44 10.97
C GLY A 156 50.14 -6.78 11.65
N GLY A 157 49.45 -7.72 10.99
CA GLY A 157 49.33 -9.11 11.45
C GLY A 157 48.35 -9.36 12.60
N ARG A 158 47.75 -8.31 13.16
CA ARG A 158 46.66 -8.42 14.14
C ARG A 158 45.42 -9.02 13.48
N MET A 159 44.64 -9.75 14.27
CA MET A 159 43.36 -10.35 13.86
C MET A 159 42.22 -9.70 14.63
N GLU A 160 41.14 -9.37 13.93
CA GLU A 160 39.97 -8.73 14.51
C GLU A 160 38.75 -9.66 14.43
N PRO A 161 38.09 -9.99 15.54
CA PRO A 161 36.94 -10.89 15.51
C PRO A 161 35.68 -10.19 14.97
N VAL A 162 34.92 -10.90 14.15
CA VAL A 162 33.54 -10.58 13.77
C VAL A 162 32.65 -11.77 14.09
N VAL A 163 31.41 -11.49 14.49
CA VAL A 163 30.42 -12.50 14.84
C VAL A 163 29.35 -12.50 13.77
N LEU A 164 29.09 -13.66 13.17
CA LEU A 164 27.98 -13.86 12.25
C LEU A 164 26.97 -14.83 12.84
N PRO A 165 25.66 -14.60 12.66
CA PRO A 165 24.63 -15.54 13.06
C PRO A 165 24.70 -16.83 12.24
N VAL A 166 24.42 -17.96 12.88
CA VAL A 166 24.21 -19.25 12.22
C VAL A 166 22.70 -19.45 12.10
N ILE A 167 22.18 -19.31 10.88
CA ILE A 167 20.75 -19.40 10.61
C ILE A 167 20.37 -20.86 10.36
N HIS A 168 19.58 -21.43 11.27
CA HIS A 168 19.00 -22.76 11.12
C HIS A 168 17.87 -22.76 10.08
N SER A 169 16.90 -21.86 10.22
CA SER A 169 15.73 -21.77 9.32
C SER A 169 15.23 -20.34 9.16
N CYS A 170 14.41 -20.13 8.12
CA CYS A 170 13.67 -18.90 7.89
C CYS A 170 12.18 -19.20 8.01
N GLN A 171 11.43 -18.26 8.58
CA GLN A 171 9.98 -18.37 8.71
C GLN A 171 9.32 -17.00 8.64
N CYS A 172 8.05 -16.99 8.24
CA CYS A 172 7.20 -15.82 8.40
C CYS A 172 6.81 -15.69 9.88
N SER A 173 7.00 -14.49 10.43
CA SER A 173 6.62 -14.15 11.78
C SER A 173 6.29 -12.67 11.88
N ALA A 174 5.54 -12.28 12.91
CA ALA A 174 5.22 -10.89 13.18
C ALA A 174 6.46 -9.99 13.05
N CYS A 175 6.31 -8.93 12.26
CA CYS A 175 7.40 -7.99 12.01
C CYS A 175 7.86 -7.33 13.32
N GLN A 176 9.11 -7.55 13.70
CA GLN A 176 9.74 -6.83 14.80
C GLN A 176 10.33 -5.53 14.22
N GLY A 177 9.69 -4.40 14.51
CA GLY A 177 10.25 -3.10 14.13
C GLY A 177 11.65 -2.94 14.73
N GLY A 178 12.65 -2.68 13.88
CA GLY A 178 13.99 -2.38 14.35
C GLY A 178 14.04 -1.00 14.99
N ASP A 179 14.48 -0.92 16.25
CA ASP A 179 14.79 0.36 16.89
C ASP A 179 16.10 0.90 16.30
N PHE A 180 15.98 1.78 15.30
CA PHE A 180 17.12 2.47 14.69
C PHE A 180 17.65 3.65 15.52
N SER A 181 17.22 3.81 16.78
CA SER A 181 17.58 4.95 17.64
C SER A 181 18.99 4.89 18.27
N LYS A 182 19.90 4.07 17.74
CA LYS A 182 21.32 4.11 18.14
C LYS A 182 22.19 4.51 16.96
N ARG A 183 22.20 5.81 16.68
CA ARG A 183 23.30 6.52 16.02
C ARG A 183 23.84 7.58 16.95
#